data_AF-A0A6N2WV42-F1
#
_entry.id   AF-A0A6N2WV42-F1
#
_cell.length_a   1.000
_cell.length_b   1.000
_cell.length_c   1.000
_cell.angle_alpha   90.00
_cell.angle_beta   90.00
_cell.angle_gamma   90.00
#
_symmetry.space_group_name_H-M   'P 1'
#
loop_
_entity.id
_entity.type
_entity.pdbx_description
1 polymer ?
#
loop_
_entity_poly.entity_id
_entity_poly.type
_entity_poly.pdbx_seq_one_letter_code
_entity_poly.pdbx_strand_id
1 'polypeptide(L)'
;MNNYITYGYCLVDGDMRMDSGQSEAVHLIFDAYDGGESIKKIVGMLKDRKAPTTRGKPSWTPVLIRKILRNKDYLGVEPYPRMIEEEQFERVQKCLKRSRDLWNQRHPSGSIQGTSMYTGRLICSSCGGVYSIYKQSVRGDKRDIRYWKCRHYDPATKEPCKMPILTEKQLDGLFLQALVRMKTEPALYHEETKKILTGIIKERQRMESELNGDWNKCNEDYKRMEQLYFQIAARRYREIKMTELTCQIEDYLRGLDGSIKAEKIDSSIFKIIKRVEVQPDRSLRFQLINNATVLQYPEIKTTKDKKSKNIRYCVPFGYWLDAQEMPIIHEQYGLIVQMLFQSYAEGMSLTALANELIRQSIPNQKGKPAWSHSCIRNILTNPVYLGDKKFPALVTQELFVQVQSRLEETVRMKRESQTRELARKEGLHAKGGTNRGGHPGHLEPGG
;
A
#
# COMPACT_ATOMS: atom_id res chain seq x y z
N MET A 1 44.85 2.38 0.63
CA MET A 1 45.18 2.68 -0.78
C MET A 1 43.91 2.52 -1.62
N ASN A 2 43.71 3.43 -2.58
CA ASN A 2 42.43 3.96 -3.05
C ASN A 2 41.42 2.96 -3.63
N ASN A 3 40.23 2.87 -3.02
CA ASN A 3 39.03 2.20 -3.59
C ASN A 3 38.25 3.09 -4.58
N TYR A 4 38.77 4.28 -4.92
CA TYR A 4 38.07 5.31 -5.70
C TYR A 4 38.57 5.48 -7.14
N ILE A 5 39.71 4.88 -7.52
CA ILE A 5 40.24 4.97 -8.88
C ILE A 5 39.61 3.88 -9.74
N THR A 6 39.10 4.26 -10.91
CA THR A 6 38.54 3.32 -11.88
C THR A 6 39.61 2.34 -12.37
N TYR A 7 39.28 1.05 -12.38
CA TYR A 7 40.16 -0.03 -12.81
C TYR A 7 40.64 0.21 -14.26
N GLY A 8 41.93 0.01 -14.56
CA GLY A 8 42.51 0.40 -15.85
C GLY A 8 43.27 1.73 -15.80
N TYR A 9 43.12 2.50 -14.72
CA TYR A 9 43.82 3.76 -14.51
C TYR A 9 44.65 3.76 -13.23
N CYS A 10 45.71 4.57 -13.22
CA CYS A 10 46.54 4.86 -12.07
C CYS A 10 46.78 6.37 -11.95
N LEU A 11 47.00 6.85 -10.74
CA LEU A 11 47.34 8.25 -10.48
C LEU A 11 48.86 8.38 -10.43
N VAL A 12 49.44 9.15 -11.36
CA VAL A 12 50.89 9.40 -11.45
C VAL A 12 51.10 10.91 -11.50
N ASP A 13 51.84 11.45 -10.53
CA ASP A 13 52.15 12.88 -10.42
C ASP A 13 50.93 13.82 -10.37
N GLY A 14 49.79 13.33 -9.87
CA GLY A 14 48.55 14.08 -9.78
C GLY A 14 47.62 13.94 -10.99
N ASP A 15 48.11 13.33 -12.07
CA ASP A 15 47.34 13.07 -13.29
C ASP A 15 46.90 11.61 -13.39
N MET A 16 45.70 11.39 -13.93
CA MET A 16 45.20 10.05 -14.20
C MET A 16 45.81 9.54 -15.51
N ARG A 17 46.48 8.38 -15.46
CA ARG A 17 47.07 7.71 -16.62
C ARG A 17 46.56 6.28 -16.75
N MET A 18 46.67 5.71 -17.93
CA MET A 18 46.33 4.30 -18.15
C MET A 18 47.40 3.41 -17.52
N ASP A 19 46.96 2.45 -16.71
CA ASP A 19 47.84 1.42 -16.16
C ASP A 19 48.02 0.32 -17.21
N SER A 20 49.24 0.12 -17.72
CA SER A 20 49.51 -0.77 -18.86
C SER A 20 48.95 -2.20 -18.67
N GLY A 21 48.99 -2.75 -17.45
CA GLY A 21 48.50 -4.11 -17.20
C GLY A 21 46.98 -4.17 -17.07
N GLN A 22 46.38 -3.19 -16.41
CA GLN A 22 44.93 -3.15 -16.20
C GLN A 22 44.16 -2.66 -17.44
N SER A 23 44.73 -1.73 -18.22
CA SER A 23 44.12 -1.20 -19.45
C SER A 23 44.02 -2.30 -20.52
N GLU A 24 45.06 -3.12 -20.68
CA GLU A 24 45.03 -4.32 -21.54
C GLU A 24 43.89 -5.26 -21.16
N ALA A 25 43.66 -5.46 -19.85
CA ALA A 25 42.54 -6.27 -19.38
C ALA A 25 41.18 -5.62 -19.70
N VAL A 26 41.06 -4.29 -19.64
CA VAL A 26 39.84 -3.57 -20.02
C VAL A 26 39.59 -3.71 -21.53
N HIS A 27 40.59 -3.48 -22.38
CA HIS A 27 40.47 -3.69 -23.82
C HIS A 27 40.03 -5.13 -24.14
N LEU A 28 40.70 -6.13 -23.54
CA LEU A 28 40.32 -7.54 -23.71
C LEU A 28 38.86 -7.80 -23.30
N ILE A 29 38.38 -7.20 -22.21
CA ILE A 29 36.99 -7.34 -21.75
C ILE A 29 36.01 -6.77 -22.78
N PHE A 30 36.27 -5.57 -23.30
CA PHE A 30 35.42 -4.92 -24.28
C PHE A 30 35.44 -5.64 -25.64
N ASP A 31 36.63 -5.99 -26.15
CA ASP A 31 36.80 -6.68 -27.42
C ASP A 31 36.18 -8.07 -27.41
N ALA A 32 36.44 -8.87 -26.36
CA ALA A 32 35.87 -10.20 -26.26
C ALA A 32 34.33 -10.16 -26.14
N TYR A 33 33.79 -9.19 -25.38
CA TYR A 33 32.33 -9.09 -25.22
C TYR A 33 31.64 -8.55 -26.48
N ASP A 34 32.23 -7.57 -27.18
CA ASP A 34 31.73 -7.06 -28.47
C ASP A 34 31.80 -8.15 -29.55
N GLY A 35 32.84 -9.00 -29.51
CA GLY A 35 32.99 -10.20 -30.33
C GLY A 35 32.03 -11.36 -29.97
N GLY A 36 31.17 -11.20 -28.97
CA GLY A 36 30.12 -12.16 -28.61
C GLY A 36 30.51 -13.18 -27.53
N GLU A 37 31.68 -13.06 -26.90
CA GLU A 37 32.08 -13.95 -25.83
C GLU A 37 31.23 -13.77 -24.57
N SER A 38 30.94 -14.88 -23.90
CA SER A 38 30.18 -14.82 -22.65
C SER A 38 31.02 -14.25 -21.51
N ILE A 39 30.39 -13.52 -20.58
CA ILE A 39 31.05 -12.98 -19.37
C ILE A 39 31.77 -14.08 -18.56
N LYS A 40 31.22 -15.30 -18.54
CA LYS A 40 31.88 -16.45 -17.89
C LYS A 40 33.19 -16.84 -18.57
N LYS A 41 33.22 -16.84 -19.91
CA LYS A 41 34.42 -17.15 -20.69
C LYS A 41 35.46 -16.04 -20.55
N ILE A 42 35.05 -14.78 -20.54
CA ILE A 42 35.93 -13.63 -20.26
C ILE A 42 36.59 -13.76 -18.87
N VAL A 43 35.83 -14.15 -17.84
CA VAL A 43 36.41 -14.45 -16.51
C VAL A 43 37.46 -15.56 -16.57
N GLY A 44 37.23 -16.61 -17.37
CA GLY A 44 38.22 -17.67 -17.61
C GLY A 44 39.49 -17.13 -18.25
N MET A 45 39.36 -16.39 -19.36
CA MET A 45 40.48 -15.80 -20.09
C MET A 45 41.34 -14.90 -19.19
N LEU A 46 40.71 -14.11 -18.31
CA LEU A 46 41.43 -13.23 -17.38
C LEU A 46 42.15 -14.00 -16.26
N LYS A 47 41.60 -15.15 -15.84
CA LYS A 47 42.25 -16.05 -14.88
C LYS A 47 43.46 -16.75 -15.50
N ASP A 48 43.32 -17.25 -16.73
CA ASP A 48 44.39 -17.94 -17.45
C ASP A 48 45.57 -17.01 -17.73
N ARG A 49 45.28 -15.75 -18.07
CA ARG A 49 46.29 -14.69 -18.27
C ARG A 49 46.85 -14.12 -16.95
N LYS A 50 46.38 -14.58 -15.79
CA LYS A 50 46.76 -14.07 -14.46
C LYS A 50 46.62 -12.54 -14.34
N ALA A 51 45.64 -11.95 -15.03
CA ALA A 51 45.44 -10.51 -15.02
C ALA A 51 45.10 -10.02 -13.60
N PRO A 52 45.80 -9.03 -13.04
CA PRO A 52 45.56 -8.55 -11.68
C PRO A 52 44.24 -7.78 -11.60
N THR A 53 43.48 -7.92 -10.51
CA THR A 53 42.33 -7.03 -10.24
C THR A 53 42.77 -5.79 -9.45
N THR A 54 41.86 -4.85 -9.18
CA THR A 54 42.09 -3.65 -8.34
C THR A 54 42.73 -3.95 -6.97
N ARG A 55 42.56 -5.18 -6.44
CA ARG A 55 43.16 -5.61 -5.17
C ARG A 55 44.50 -6.36 -5.33
N GLY A 56 45.10 -6.32 -6.51
CA GLY A 56 46.37 -7.00 -6.84
C GLY A 56 46.28 -8.53 -6.95
N LYS A 57 45.14 -9.15 -6.61
CA LYS A 57 44.90 -10.61 -6.73
C LYS A 57 44.05 -10.91 -7.98
N PRO A 58 44.28 -11.99 -8.73
CA PRO A 58 43.53 -12.33 -9.95
C PRO A 58 42.14 -12.94 -9.64
N SER A 59 41.33 -12.26 -8.84
CA SER A 59 40.00 -12.72 -8.40
C SER A 59 38.87 -12.09 -9.24
N TRP A 60 38.74 -12.53 -10.48
CA TRP A 60 37.72 -12.04 -11.40
C TRP A 60 36.34 -12.65 -11.13
N THR A 61 35.32 -11.79 -11.03
CA THR A 61 33.92 -12.21 -10.87
C THR A 61 33.05 -11.64 -11.99
N PRO A 62 31.96 -12.32 -12.39
CA PRO A 62 31.03 -11.80 -13.40
C PRO A 62 30.41 -10.45 -13.05
N VAL A 63 30.33 -10.11 -11.76
CA VAL A 63 29.85 -8.81 -11.27
C VAL A 63 30.85 -7.70 -11.62
N LEU A 64 32.14 -7.95 -11.43
CA LEU A 64 33.20 -7.00 -11.74
C LEU A 64 33.27 -6.70 -13.25
N ILE A 65 33.18 -7.74 -14.10
CA ILE A 65 33.14 -7.57 -15.56
C ILE A 65 31.95 -6.71 -15.98
N ARG A 66 30.76 -6.94 -15.41
CA ARG A 66 29.58 -6.10 -15.69
C ARG A 66 29.74 -4.66 -15.21
N LYS A 67 30.48 -4.44 -14.13
CA LYS A 67 30.78 -3.09 -13.64
C LYS A 67 31.71 -2.36 -14.63
N ILE A 68 32.75 -3.04 -15.12
CA ILE A 68 33.69 -2.50 -16.11
C ILE A 68 32.95 -2.18 -17.42
N LEU A 69 32.22 -3.13 -18.00
CA LEU A 69 31.49 -2.93 -19.26
C LEU A 69 30.44 -1.80 -19.20
N ARG A 70 30.03 -1.34 -18.01
CA ARG A 70 29.03 -0.26 -17.84
C ARG A 70 29.65 1.08 -17.42
N ASN A 71 30.94 1.11 -17.08
CA ASN A 71 31.53 2.32 -16.55
C ASN A 71 31.79 3.31 -17.69
N LYS A 72 31.23 4.52 -17.57
CA LYS A 72 31.37 5.57 -18.58
C LYS A 72 32.72 6.29 -18.52
N ASP A 73 33.47 6.12 -17.43
CA ASP A 73 34.79 6.74 -17.27
C ASP A 73 35.75 6.39 -18.41
N TYR A 74 35.58 5.21 -19.04
CA TYR A 74 36.41 4.78 -20.17
C TYR A 74 36.22 5.59 -21.47
N LEU A 75 35.17 6.41 -21.56
CA LEU A 75 34.90 7.27 -22.73
C LEU A 75 35.77 8.54 -22.75
N GLY A 76 36.51 8.82 -21.66
CA GLY A 76 37.41 9.96 -21.57
C GLY A 76 36.77 11.21 -20.95
N VAL A 77 36.09 11.05 -19.82
CA VAL A 77 35.55 12.18 -19.04
C VAL A 77 36.58 12.59 -18.00
N GLU A 78 36.97 13.88 -17.99
CA GLU A 78 37.93 14.43 -17.02
C GLU A 78 37.55 14.01 -15.58
N PRO A 79 38.47 13.40 -14.80
CA PRO A 79 39.93 13.33 -15.00
C PRO A 79 40.44 12.11 -15.80
N TYR A 80 39.59 11.23 -16.33
CA TYR A 80 40.01 9.97 -16.96
C TYR A 80 40.33 10.14 -18.46
N PRO A 81 41.53 9.74 -18.93
CA PRO A 81 41.82 9.63 -20.36
C PRO A 81 40.90 8.61 -21.06
N ARG A 82 40.59 8.84 -22.34
CA ARG A 82 39.81 7.87 -23.13
C ARG A 82 40.56 6.56 -23.28
N MET A 83 39.85 5.45 -23.06
CA MET A 83 40.35 4.08 -23.26
C MET A 83 39.51 3.31 -24.27
N ILE A 84 38.20 3.58 -24.34
CA ILE A 84 37.27 2.87 -25.22
C ILE A 84 36.56 3.89 -26.12
N GLU A 85 36.47 3.59 -27.42
CA GLU A 85 35.73 4.43 -28.37
C GLU A 85 34.22 4.37 -28.11
N GLU A 86 33.54 5.49 -28.35
CA GLU A 86 32.12 5.65 -28.07
C GLU A 86 31.27 4.62 -28.84
N GLU A 87 31.62 4.35 -30.10
CA GLU A 87 30.93 3.38 -30.94
C GLU A 87 31.04 1.96 -30.37
N GLN A 88 32.21 1.57 -29.86
CA GLN A 88 32.41 0.27 -29.23
C GLN A 88 31.63 0.17 -27.93
N PHE A 89 31.68 1.21 -27.10
CA PHE A 89 30.95 1.26 -25.84
C PHE A 89 29.43 1.13 -26.06
N GLU A 90 28.88 1.84 -27.06
CA GLU A 90 27.48 1.74 -27.42
C GLU A 90 27.07 0.34 -27.90
N ARG A 91 27.87 -0.29 -28.77
CA ARG A 91 27.61 -1.67 -29.22
C ARG A 91 27.57 -2.63 -28.05
N VAL A 92 28.52 -2.51 -27.12
CA VAL A 92 28.56 -3.29 -25.88
C VAL A 92 27.32 -3.04 -25.01
N GLN A 93 26.84 -1.79 -24.86
CA GLN A 93 25.61 -1.50 -24.12
C GLN A 93 24.38 -2.13 -24.78
N LYS A 94 24.28 -2.05 -26.11
CA LYS A 94 23.21 -2.69 -26.90
C LYS A 94 23.26 -4.21 -26.72
N CYS A 95 24.44 -4.83 -26.74
CA CYS A 95 24.64 -6.25 -26.48
C CYS A 95 24.25 -6.66 -25.06
N LEU A 96 24.63 -5.87 -24.04
CA LEU A 96 24.20 -6.09 -22.64
C LEU A 96 22.68 -6.01 -22.49
N LYS A 97 22.04 -5.02 -23.13
CA LYS A 97 20.59 -4.86 -23.13
C LYS A 97 19.92 -6.05 -23.81
N ARG A 98 20.34 -6.41 -25.02
CA ARG A 98 19.84 -7.57 -25.77
C ARG A 98 20.01 -8.88 -25.01
N SER A 99 21.17 -9.09 -24.38
CA SER A 99 21.41 -10.28 -23.55
C SER A 99 20.50 -10.32 -22.32
N ARG A 100 20.27 -9.18 -21.65
CA ARG A 100 19.29 -9.06 -20.56
C ARG A 100 17.86 -9.34 -21.04
N ASP A 101 17.47 -8.80 -22.18
CA ASP A 101 16.13 -8.97 -22.73
C ASP A 101 15.91 -10.42 -23.19
N LEU A 102 16.89 -11.03 -23.85
CA LEU A 102 16.86 -12.46 -24.23
C LEU A 102 16.89 -13.37 -23.00
N TRP A 103 17.63 -13.03 -21.94
CA TRP A 103 17.60 -13.75 -20.68
C TRP A 103 16.23 -13.64 -20.00
N ASN A 104 15.61 -12.46 -20.01
CA ASN A 104 14.24 -12.25 -19.53
C ASN A 104 13.20 -12.99 -20.40
N GLN A 105 13.46 -13.17 -21.70
CA GLN A 105 12.59 -13.92 -22.62
C GLN A 105 12.75 -15.44 -22.48
N ARG A 106 13.98 -15.95 -22.36
CA ARG A 106 14.32 -17.39 -22.24
C ARG A 106 14.18 -17.91 -20.82
N HIS A 107 14.29 -17.02 -19.84
CA HIS A 107 13.95 -17.24 -18.45
C HIS A 107 12.93 -16.18 -18.02
N PRO A 108 11.63 -16.37 -18.33
CA PRO A 108 10.55 -15.57 -17.76
C PRO A 108 10.51 -15.59 -16.21
N SER A 109 11.39 -16.38 -15.59
CA SER A 109 11.40 -16.75 -14.19
C SER A 109 12.85 -16.94 -13.66
N GLY A 110 13.51 -15.83 -13.32
CA GLY A 110 14.67 -15.84 -12.44
C GLY A 110 14.27 -16.11 -10.98
N SER A 111 13.89 -17.36 -10.71
CA SER A 111 13.73 -18.03 -9.40
C SER A 111 12.85 -17.32 -8.35
N ILE A 112 11.60 -17.80 -8.22
CA ILE A 112 10.59 -17.46 -7.19
C ILE A 112 9.88 -16.09 -7.36
N GLN A 113 10.42 -15.17 -8.17
CA GLN A 113 9.79 -13.86 -8.45
C GLN A 113 8.90 -13.82 -9.71
N GLY A 114 8.76 -14.92 -10.45
CA GLY A 114 7.99 -14.97 -11.70
C GLY A 114 6.59 -15.58 -11.61
N THR A 115 6.15 -16.09 -10.45
CA THR A 115 4.94 -16.93 -10.39
C THR A 115 3.65 -16.11 -10.30
N SER A 116 3.73 -14.84 -9.93
CA SER A 116 2.57 -13.98 -9.65
C SER A 116 2.61 -12.66 -10.38
N MET A 117 1.44 -12.18 -10.81
CA MET A 117 1.27 -10.83 -11.33
C MET A 117 1.57 -9.73 -10.28
N TYR A 118 1.63 -10.06 -8.99
CA TYR A 118 1.92 -9.09 -7.93
C TYR A 118 3.40 -8.78 -7.73
N THR A 119 4.30 -9.57 -8.33
CA THR A 119 5.73 -9.43 -8.03
C THR A 119 6.29 -8.10 -8.50
N GLY A 120 6.95 -7.38 -7.58
CA GLY A 120 7.51 -6.06 -7.85
C GLY A 120 6.48 -4.92 -7.95
N ARG A 121 5.18 -5.21 -7.74
CA ARG A 121 4.09 -4.23 -7.90
C ARG A 121 3.44 -3.80 -6.58
N LEU A 122 3.60 -4.60 -5.52
CA LEU A 122 3.08 -4.32 -4.19
C LEU A 122 4.11 -3.55 -3.35
N ILE A 123 3.72 -2.40 -2.85
CA ILE A 123 4.56 -1.52 -2.03
C ILE A 123 4.03 -1.43 -0.61
N CYS A 124 4.91 -1.35 0.36
CA CYS A 124 4.56 -1.13 1.75
C CYS A 124 4.27 0.35 2.01
N SER A 125 3.10 0.68 2.60
CA SER A 125 2.80 2.07 2.97
C SER A 125 3.62 2.58 4.17
N SER A 126 4.04 1.70 5.09
CA SER A 126 4.83 2.07 6.27
C SER A 126 6.29 2.41 5.95
N CYS A 127 7.02 1.53 5.26
CA CYS A 127 8.46 1.71 5.00
C CYS A 127 8.84 1.96 3.53
N GLY A 128 7.87 1.98 2.61
CA GLY A 128 8.13 2.11 1.16
C GLY A 128 8.78 0.88 0.50
N GLY A 129 9.13 -0.15 1.26
CA GLY A 129 9.73 -1.38 0.74
C GLY A 129 8.79 -2.22 -0.11
N VAL A 130 9.36 -3.10 -0.94
CA VAL A 130 8.60 -3.97 -1.85
C VAL A 130 8.15 -5.24 -1.14
N TYR A 131 6.91 -5.65 -1.40
CA TYR A 131 6.39 -6.95 -0.98
C TYR A 131 6.85 -8.06 -1.93
N SER A 132 7.08 -9.24 -1.36
CA SER A 132 7.54 -10.40 -2.12
C SER A 132 6.99 -11.70 -1.57
N ILE A 133 6.99 -12.73 -2.40
CA ILE A 133 6.79 -14.10 -1.96
C ILE A 133 7.91 -14.47 -0.98
N TYR A 134 7.54 -14.92 0.23
CA TYR A 134 8.49 -15.40 1.24
C TYR A 134 8.33 -16.88 1.57
N LYS A 135 7.15 -17.45 1.34
CA LYS A 135 6.86 -18.87 1.54
C LYS A 135 5.92 -19.34 0.45
N GLN A 136 6.22 -20.52 -0.08
CA GLN A 136 5.36 -21.29 -0.98
C GLN A 136 5.21 -22.69 -0.39
N SER A 137 3.98 -23.17 -0.22
CA SER A 137 3.73 -24.51 0.32
C SER A 137 4.00 -25.56 -0.76
N VAL A 138 5.09 -26.34 -0.64
CA VAL A 138 5.39 -27.46 -1.53
C VAL A 138 5.58 -28.73 -0.71
N ARG A 139 4.49 -29.49 -0.53
CA ARG A 139 4.41 -30.95 -0.35
C ARG A 139 3.04 -31.35 0.21
N GLY A 140 2.37 -32.30 -0.44
CA GLY A 140 1.37 -33.18 0.17
C GLY A 140 -0.09 -32.74 0.17
N ASP A 141 -0.43 -31.46 -0.04
CA ASP A 141 -1.83 -31.02 -0.06
C ASP A 141 -2.15 -30.12 -1.26
N LYS A 142 -3.36 -30.29 -1.81
CA LYS A 142 -3.81 -29.87 -3.16
C LYS A 142 -3.87 -28.35 -3.43
N ARG A 143 -3.10 -27.47 -2.75
CA ARG A 143 -3.13 -26.02 -2.99
C ARG A 143 -1.74 -25.38 -2.89
N ASP A 144 -1.25 -24.86 -4.01
CA ASP A 144 -0.05 -24.04 -4.10
C ASP A 144 -0.35 -22.62 -3.54
N ILE A 145 -0.24 -22.44 -2.21
CA ILE A 145 -0.51 -21.17 -1.55
C ILE A 145 0.79 -20.37 -1.45
N ARG A 146 0.75 -19.13 -1.95
CA ARG A 146 1.86 -18.18 -1.94
C ARG A 146 1.62 -17.06 -0.93
N TYR A 147 2.58 -16.85 -0.04
CA TYR A 147 2.52 -15.86 1.03
C TYR A 147 3.45 -14.67 0.75
N TRP A 148 2.93 -13.47 0.94
CA TRP A 148 3.55 -12.18 0.64
C TRP A 148 3.89 -11.42 1.91
N LYS A 149 5.14 -10.96 2.04
CA LYS A 149 5.58 -10.09 3.14
C LYS A 149 6.45 -8.95 2.61
N CYS A 150 6.49 -7.85 3.36
CA CYS A 150 7.45 -6.79 3.13
C CYS A 150 8.89 -7.29 3.35
N ARG A 151 9.82 -7.00 2.42
CA ARG A 151 11.24 -7.35 2.57
C ARG A 151 12.06 -6.32 3.34
N HIS A 152 11.48 -5.18 3.67
CA HIS A 152 12.23 -4.12 4.31
C HIS A 152 12.68 -4.55 5.71
N TYR A 153 13.96 -4.34 5.95
CA TYR A 153 14.62 -4.53 7.22
C TYR A 153 15.22 -3.18 7.60
N ASP A 154 14.87 -2.68 8.78
CA ASP A 154 15.33 -1.39 9.25
C ASP A 154 16.76 -1.54 9.82
N PRO A 155 17.77 -0.90 9.20
CA PRO A 155 19.15 -1.00 9.67
C PRO A 155 19.39 -0.30 11.02
N ALA A 156 18.56 0.67 11.42
CA ALA A 156 18.72 1.41 12.67
C ALA A 156 18.17 0.61 13.87
N THR A 157 16.95 0.09 13.76
CA THR A 157 16.31 -0.69 14.83
C THR A 157 16.71 -2.16 14.81
N LYS A 158 17.32 -2.64 13.72
CA LYS A 158 17.62 -4.06 13.47
C LYS A 158 16.36 -4.95 13.53
N GLU A 159 15.20 -4.38 13.24
CA GLU A 159 13.92 -5.10 13.21
C GLU A 159 13.36 -5.21 11.78
N PRO A 160 12.67 -6.32 11.46
CA PRO A 160 11.92 -6.42 10.22
C PRO A 160 10.68 -5.52 10.24
N CYS A 161 10.23 -5.09 9.06
CA CYS A 161 9.01 -4.31 8.94
C CYS A 161 7.78 -5.09 9.45
N LYS A 162 7.03 -4.51 10.39
CA LYS A 162 5.87 -5.13 11.10
C LYS A 162 4.57 -5.14 10.29
N MET A 163 4.68 -5.06 8.97
CA MET A 163 3.52 -5.00 8.08
C MET A 163 2.91 -6.38 7.84
N PRO A 164 1.59 -6.47 7.62
CA PRO A 164 0.88 -7.74 7.60
C PRO A 164 1.33 -8.64 6.45
N ILE A 165 1.32 -9.95 6.72
CA ILE A 165 1.48 -10.98 5.71
C ILE A 165 0.14 -11.19 4.98
N LEU A 166 0.18 -11.24 3.65
CA LEU A 166 -0.99 -11.50 2.80
C LEU A 166 -0.81 -12.79 2.00
N THR A 167 -1.90 -13.51 1.75
CA THR A 167 -1.91 -14.63 0.80
C THR A 167 -2.26 -14.14 -0.59
N GLU A 168 -1.80 -14.86 -1.62
CA GLU A 168 -2.14 -14.53 -3.00
C GLU A 168 -3.65 -14.56 -3.26
N LYS A 169 -4.37 -15.50 -2.64
CA LYS A 169 -5.84 -15.56 -2.70
C LYS A 169 -6.52 -14.32 -2.10
N GLN A 170 -5.97 -13.75 -1.02
CA GLN A 170 -6.48 -12.50 -0.45
C GLN A 170 -6.23 -11.32 -1.40
N LEU A 171 -5.06 -11.28 -2.04
CA LEU A 171 -4.76 -10.28 -3.05
C LEU A 171 -5.73 -10.41 -4.25
N ASP A 172 -5.94 -11.62 -4.77
CA ASP A 172 -6.88 -11.86 -5.87
C ASP A 172 -8.29 -11.35 -5.52
N GLY A 173 -8.78 -11.68 -4.33
CA GLY A 173 -10.08 -11.22 -3.84
C GLY A 173 -10.17 -9.70 -3.72
N LEU A 174 -9.15 -9.05 -3.14
CA LEU A 174 -9.12 -7.59 -2.98
C LEU A 174 -9.06 -6.87 -4.34
N PHE A 175 -8.25 -7.36 -5.29
CA PHE A 175 -8.21 -6.77 -6.62
C PHE A 175 -9.53 -6.98 -7.38
N LEU A 176 -10.17 -8.14 -7.28
CA LEU A 176 -11.46 -8.41 -7.93
C LEU A 176 -12.54 -7.48 -7.39
N GLN A 177 -12.62 -7.35 -6.06
CA GLN A 177 -13.57 -6.47 -5.41
C GLN A 177 -13.34 -5.01 -5.79
N ALA A 178 -12.08 -4.57 -5.81
CA ALA A 178 -11.75 -3.21 -6.24
C ALA A 178 -12.19 -2.96 -7.68
N LEU A 179 -11.95 -3.90 -8.61
CA LEU A 179 -12.39 -3.79 -10.01
C LEU A 179 -13.91 -3.69 -10.13
N VAL A 180 -14.63 -4.59 -9.46
CA VAL A 180 -16.11 -4.58 -9.46
C VAL A 180 -16.61 -3.25 -8.93
N ARG A 181 -16.07 -2.76 -7.80
CA ARG A 181 -16.46 -1.47 -7.22
C ARG A 181 -16.15 -0.28 -8.14
N MET A 182 -14.98 -0.25 -8.76
CA MET A 182 -14.64 0.81 -9.72
C MET A 182 -15.59 0.82 -10.92
N LYS A 183 -16.07 -0.37 -11.34
CA LYS A 183 -17.05 -0.49 -12.41
C LYS A 183 -18.46 -0.07 -11.98
N THR A 184 -18.92 -0.50 -10.80
CA THR A 184 -20.30 -0.24 -10.34
C THR A 184 -20.48 1.16 -9.76
N GLU A 185 -19.43 1.75 -9.21
CA GLU A 185 -19.45 3.06 -8.55
C GLU A 185 -18.34 3.98 -9.12
N PRO A 186 -18.45 4.48 -10.36
CA PRO A 186 -17.42 5.35 -10.96
C PRO A 186 -17.10 6.61 -10.13
N ALA A 187 -18.07 7.09 -9.34
CA ALA A 187 -17.89 8.20 -8.40
C ALA A 187 -16.66 8.03 -7.48
N LEU A 188 -16.31 6.78 -7.15
CA LEU A 188 -15.19 6.42 -6.28
C LEU A 188 -13.84 7.00 -6.72
N TYR A 189 -13.59 7.09 -8.03
CA TYR A 189 -12.37 7.70 -8.57
C TYR A 189 -12.63 9.03 -9.29
N HIS A 190 -13.85 9.28 -9.78
CA HIS A 190 -14.18 10.57 -10.40
C HIS A 190 -14.11 11.74 -9.42
N GLU A 191 -14.53 11.57 -8.17
CA GLU A 191 -14.45 12.65 -7.17
C GLU A 191 -13.01 13.06 -6.90
N GLU A 192 -12.12 12.09 -6.71
CA GLU A 192 -10.68 12.34 -6.53
C GLU A 192 -10.06 12.95 -7.79
N THR A 193 -10.43 12.45 -8.98
CA THR A 193 -9.98 13.00 -10.26
C THR A 193 -10.42 14.46 -10.43
N LYS A 194 -11.66 14.78 -10.07
CA LYS A 194 -12.22 16.14 -10.12
C LYS A 194 -11.48 17.08 -9.16
N LYS A 195 -11.14 16.62 -7.95
CA LYS A 195 -10.33 17.40 -7.00
C LYS A 195 -8.95 17.72 -7.58
N ILE A 196 -8.27 16.71 -8.15
CA ILE A 196 -6.95 16.87 -8.77
C ILE A 196 -7.01 17.85 -9.95
N LEU A 197 -7.98 17.67 -10.86
CA LEU A 197 -8.20 18.55 -12.02
C LEU A 197 -8.48 19.98 -11.59
N THR A 198 -9.33 20.17 -10.57
CA THR A 198 -9.64 21.51 -10.04
C THR A 198 -8.40 22.21 -9.51
N GLY A 199 -7.50 21.48 -8.84
CA GLY A 199 -6.20 22.01 -8.40
C GLY A 199 -5.33 22.45 -9.57
N ILE A 200 -5.20 21.61 -10.61
CA ILE A 200 -4.43 21.92 -11.82
C ILE A 200 -4.99 23.15 -12.54
N ILE A 201 -6.31 23.24 -12.68
CA ILE A 201 -6.98 24.36 -13.35
C ILE A 201 -6.76 25.67 -12.58
N LYS A 202 -6.91 25.66 -11.25
CA LYS A 202 -6.67 26.84 -10.41
C LYS A 202 -5.23 27.33 -10.50
N GLU A 203 -4.25 26.41 -10.50
CA GLU A 203 -2.84 26.76 -10.66
C GLU A 203 -2.56 27.33 -12.05
N ARG A 204 -3.14 26.74 -13.11
CA ARG A 204 -3.05 27.26 -14.48
C ARG A 204 -3.62 28.68 -14.59
N GLN A 205 -4.84 28.91 -14.09
CA GLN A 205 -5.50 30.22 -14.14
C GLN A 205 -4.72 31.29 -13.37
N ARG A 206 -4.08 30.91 -12.25
CA ARG A 206 -3.19 31.81 -11.52
C ARG A 206 -1.98 32.21 -12.36
N MET A 207 -1.31 31.24 -12.98
CA MET A 207 -0.14 31.50 -13.84
C MET A 207 -0.51 32.33 -15.08
N GLU A 208 -1.67 32.06 -15.69
CA GLU A 208 -2.18 32.87 -16.82
C GLU A 208 -2.46 34.31 -16.41
N SER A 209 -2.99 34.53 -15.19
CA SER A 209 -3.24 35.87 -14.66
C SER A 209 -1.93 36.61 -14.36
N GLU A 210 -0.92 35.90 -13.84
CA GLU A 210 0.43 36.45 -13.61
C GLU A 210 1.10 36.85 -14.92
N LEU A 211 1.09 35.96 -15.92
CA LEU A 211 1.64 36.24 -17.25
C LEU A 211 0.93 37.43 -17.91
N ASN A 212 -0.40 37.51 -17.82
CA ASN A 212 -1.16 38.64 -18.34
C ASN A 212 -0.81 39.95 -17.60
N GLY A 213 -0.56 39.88 -16.29
CA GLY A 213 -0.10 41.01 -15.49
C GLY A 213 1.29 41.50 -15.89
N ASP A 214 2.24 40.59 -16.12
CA ASP A 214 3.60 40.90 -16.59
C ASP A 214 3.57 41.51 -18.00
N TRP A 215 2.74 40.97 -18.89
CA TRP A 215 2.53 41.49 -20.24
C TRP A 215 1.98 42.92 -20.23
N ASN A 216 0.94 43.19 -19.44
CA ASN A 216 0.31 44.51 -19.35
C ASN A 216 1.19 45.58 -18.70
N LYS A 217 2.17 45.17 -17.88
CA LYS A 217 3.15 46.07 -17.26
C LYS A 217 4.37 46.33 -18.14
N CYS A 218 4.41 45.80 -19.36
CA CYS A 218 5.58 45.83 -20.23
C CYS A 218 6.85 45.33 -19.50
N ASN A 219 6.72 44.26 -18.71
CA ASN A 219 7.82 43.72 -17.92
C ASN A 219 8.92 43.20 -18.86
N GLU A 220 10.15 43.69 -18.71
CA GLU A 220 11.30 43.36 -19.57
C GLU A 220 11.96 42.01 -19.22
N ASP A 221 11.47 41.31 -18.19
CA ASP A 221 11.96 39.98 -17.81
C ASP A 221 11.37 38.87 -18.71
N TYR A 222 11.82 38.87 -19.97
CA TYR A 222 11.42 37.89 -20.99
C TYR A 222 11.70 36.44 -20.56
N LYS A 223 12.77 36.19 -19.80
CA LYS A 223 13.11 34.85 -19.30
C LYS A 223 12.06 34.32 -18.33
N ARG A 224 11.60 35.16 -17.39
CA ARG A 224 10.54 34.78 -16.46
C ARG A 224 9.22 34.54 -17.19
N MET A 225 8.86 35.39 -18.15
CA MET A 225 7.62 35.21 -18.94
C MET A 225 7.67 33.92 -19.77
N GLU A 226 8.81 33.61 -20.39
CA GLU A 226 9.02 32.36 -21.11
C GLU A 226 8.86 31.13 -20.19
N GLN A 227 9.46 31.18 -18.99
CA GLN A 227 9.30 30.11 -17.99
C GLN A 227 7.83 29.93 -17.57
N LEU A 228 7.11 31.03 -17.34
CA LEU A 228 5.68 30.99 -17.01
C LEU A 228 4.86 30.38 -18.16
N TYR A 229 5.16 30.73 -19.41
CA TYR A 229 4.50 30.15 -20.58
C TYR A 229 4.69 28.62 -20.64
N PHE A 230 5.93 28.13 -20.48
CA PHE A 230 6.19 26.69 -20.44
C PHE A 230 5.48 25.99 -19.29
N GLN A 231 5.40 26.62 -18.12
CA GLN A 231 4.65 26.07 -16.99
C GLN A 231 3.14 25.99 -17.27
N ILE A 232 2.54 27.01 -17.86
CA ILE A 232 1.13 27.01 -18.28
C ILE A 232 0.87 25.90 -19.29
N ALA A 233 1.72 25.78 -20.32
CA ALA A 233 1.63 24.73 -21.32
C ALA A 233 1.72 23.33 -20.67
N ALA A 234 2.65 23.14 -19.73
CA ALA A 234 2.77 21.90 -18.98
C ALA A 234 1.51 21.59 -18.14
N ARG A 235 0.83 22.60 -17.57
CA ARG A 235 -0.44 22.41 -16.85
C ARG A 235 -1.59 22.03 -17.78
N ARG A 236 -1.71 22.68 -18.94
CA ARG A 236 -2.70 22.31 -19.98
C ARG A 236 -2.48 20.88 -20.47
N TYR A 237 -1.23 20.49 -20.72
CA TYR A 237 -0.91 19.13 -21.11
C TYR A 237 -1.32 18.11 -20.03
N ARG A 238 -1.03 18.39 -18.75
CA ARG A 238 -1.47 17.53 -17.64
C ARG A 238 -2.99 17.41 -17.56
N GLU A 239 -3.72 18.50 -17.76
CA GLU A 239 -5.19 18.51 -17.77
C GLU A 239 -5.75 17.58 -18.87
N ILE A 240 -5.30 17.75 -20.12
CA ILE A 240 -5.72 16.91 -21.25
C ILE A 240 -5.34 15.44 -21.01
N LYS A 241 -4.11 15.19 -20.55
CA LYS A 241 -3.62 13.84 -20.29
C LYS A 241 -4.44 13.14 -19.20
N MET A 242 -4.85 13.85 -18.16
CA MET A 242 -5.68 13.29 -17.10
C MET A 242 -7.06 12.83 -17.60
N THR A 243 -7.67 13.60 -18.49
CA THR A 243 -8.95 13.23 -19.13
C THR A 243 -8.78 11.97 -20.00
N GLU A 244 -7.74 11.94 -20.85
CA GLU A 244 -7.42 10.78 -21.69
C GLU A 244 -7.19 9.50 -20.86
N LEU A 245 -6.42 9.59 -19.78
CA LEU A 245 -6.16 8.46 -18.88
C LEU A 245 -7.44 8.00 -18.15
N THR A 246 -8.38 8.91 -17.89
CA THR A 246 -9.67 8.56 -17.28
C THR A 246 -10.54 7.78 -18.26
N CYS A 247 -10.60 8.19 -19.53
CA CYS A 247 -11.26 7.43 -20.58
C CYS A 247 -10.65 6.03 -20.74
N GLN A 248 -9.31 5.93 -20.70
CA GLN A 248 -8.61 4.65 -20.76
C GLN A 248 -8.99 3.70 -19.61
N ILE A 249 -9.18 4.23 -18.39
CA ILE A 249 -9.65 3.43 -17.25
C ILE A 249 -11.08 2.94 -17.51
N GLU A 250 -11.97 3.83 -17.95
CA GLU A 250 -13.37 3.47 -18.22
C GLU A 250 -13.52 2.45 -19.35
N ASP A 251 -12.75 2.59 -20.44
CA ASP A 251 -12.73 1.65 -21.55
C ASP A 251 -12.29 0.26 -21.09
N TYR A 252 -11.25 0.19 -20.26
CA TYR A 252 -10.83 -1.06 -19.64
C TYR A 252 -11.94 -1.65 -18.77
N LEU A 253 -12.60 -0.85 -17.93
CA LEU A 253 -13.66 -1.32 -17.03
C LEU A 253 -14.93 -1.77 -17.78
N ARG A 254 -15.30 -1.10 -18.87
CA ARG A 254 -16.39 -1.52 -19.78
C ARG A 254 -16.09 -2.88 -20.41
N GLY A 255 -14.85 -3.11 -20.86
CA GLY A 255 -14.42 -4.39 -21.45
C GLY A 255 -14.42 -5.60 -20.52
N LEU A 256 -14.62 -5.43 -19.20
CA LEU A 256 -14.53 -6.51 -18.22
C LEU A 256 -15.73 -7.49 -18.19
N ASP A 257 -16.82 -7.24 -18.94
CA ASP A 257 -18.06 -8.06 -18.88
C ASP A 257 -17.87 -9.55 -19.21
N GLY A 258 -16.86 -9.91 -20.01
CA GLY A 258 -16.51 -11.30 -20.30
C GLY A 258 -15.61 -11.96 -19.25
N SER A 259 -14.79 -11.19 -18.53
CA SER A 259 -13.69 -11.71 -17.69
C SER A 259 -14.05 -11.90 -16.22
N ILE A 260 -15.06 -11.18 -15.71
CA ILE A 260 -15.48 -11.27 -14.29
C ILE A 260 -16.15 -12.64 -13.96
N LYS A 261 -16.64 -13.37 -14.97
CA LYS A 261 -17.16 -14.74 -14.81
C LYS A 261 -16.06 -15.77 -14.57
N ALA A 262 -14.82 -15.50 -14.99
CA ALA A 262 -13.68 -16.32 -14.67
C ALA A 262 -13.10 -15.81 -13.35
N GLU A 263 -13.02 -16.64 -12.32
CA GLU A 263 -12.50 -16.29 -10.99
C GLU A 263 -10.99 -15.93 -10.96
N LYS A 264 -10.43 -15.41 -12.06
CA LYS A 264 -9.01 -15.23 -12.28
C LYS A 264 -8.73 -13.89 -12.96
N ILE A 265 -8.03 -13.01 -12.24
CA ILE A 265 -7.49 -11.77 -12.78
C ILE A 265 -6.16 -12.06 -13.47
N ASP A 266 -5.87 -11.36 -14.57
CA ASP A 266 -4.57 -11.38 -15.23
C ASP A 266 -3.83 -10.04 -15.10
N SER A 267 -2.57 -10.02 -15.56
CA SER A 267 -1.68 -8.86 -15.45
C SER A 267 -2.14 -7.61 -16.19
N SER A 268 -3.13 -7.69 -17.09
CA SER A 268 -3.65 -6.54 -17.84
C SER A 268 -4.29 -5.49 -16.95
N ILE A 269 -4.69 -5.84 -15.73
CA ILE A 269 -5.18 -4.90 -14.71
C ILE A 269 -4.19 -3.78 -14.39
N PHE A 270 -2.89 -4.06 -14.51
CA PHE A 270 -1.84 -3.07 -14.29
C PHE A 270 -1.69 -2.06 -15.45
N LYS A 271 -2.51 -2.16 -16.50
CA LYS A 271 -2.66 -1.09 -17.50
C LYS A 271 -3.36 0.14 -16.92
N ILE A 272 -4.25 -0.05 -15.93
CA ILE A 272 -5.02 1.03 -15.30
C ILE A 272 -4.53 1.38 -13.89
N ILE A 273 -3.70 0.53 -13.29
CA ILE A 273 -3.12 0.73 -11.95
C ILE A 273 -1.68 1.19 -12.08
N LYS A 274 -1.39 2.38 -11.54
CA LYS A 274 -0.04 2.95 -11.45
C LYS A 274 0.77 2.38 -10.29
N ARG A 275 0.14 2.21 -9.12
CA ARG A 275 0.80 1.74 -7.90
C ARG A 275 -0.19 1.07 -6.96
N VAL A 276 0.28 0.05 -6.23
CA VAL A 276 -0.51 -0.64 -5.19
C VAL A 276 0.24 -0.60 -3.88
N GLU A 277 -0.38 -0.06 -2.85
CA GLU A 277 0.19 -0.01 -1.50
C GLU A 277 -0.61 -0.88 -0.53
N VAL A 278 0.09 -1.79 0.14
CA VAL A 278 -0.44 -2.57 1.24
C VAL A 278 -0.43 -1.72 2.50
N GLN A 279 -1.57 -1.65 3.17
CA GLN A 279 -1.77 -0.89 4.40
C GLN A 279 -1.66 -1.78 5.66
N PRO A 280 -1.41 -1.20 6.87
CA PRO A 280 -1.30 -1.96 8.11
C PRO A 280 -2.55 -2.77 8.46
N ASP A 281 -3.73 -2.28 8.08
CA ASP A 281 -5.04 -2.91 8.28
C ASP A 281 -5.37 -3.98 7.23
N ARG A 282 -4.40 -4.36 6.39
CA ARG A 282 -4.53 -5.30 5.26
C ARG A 282 -5.37 -4.79 4.08
N SER A 283 -5.77 -3.52 4.09
CA SER A 283 -6.38 -2.89 2.91
C SER A 283 -5.34 -2.65 1.82
N LEU A 284 -5.82 -2.54 0.58
CA LEU A 284 -5.02 -2.13 -0.57
C LEU A 284 -5.42 -0.72 -1.00
N ARG A 285 -4.42 0.15 -1.13
CA ARG A 285 -4.54 1.45 -1.76
C ARG A 285 -4.07 1.35 -3.19
N PHE A 286 -4.97 1.55 -4.14
CA PHE A 286 -4.70 1.60 -5.57
C PHE A 286 -4.56 3.05 -6.01
N GLN A 287 -3.39 3.40 -6.52
CA GLN A 287 -3.23 4.62 -7.30
C GLN A 287 -3.40 4.26 -8.77
N LEU A 288 -4.38 4.86 -9.41
CA LEU A 288 -4.68 4.65 -10.83
C LEU A 288 -3.74 5.48 -11.72
N ILE A 289 -3.73 5.19 -13.03
CA ILE A 289 -2.91 5.92 -14.00
C ILE A 289 -3.24 7.42 -14.07
N ASN A 290 -4.49 7.79 -13.81
CA ASN A 290 -4.93 9.17 -13.65
C ASN A 290 -4.67 9.74 -12.23
N ASN A 291 -3.82 9.09 -11.43
CA ASN A 291 -3.48 9.47 -10.05
C ASN A 291 -4.63 9.44 -9.02
N ALA A 292 -5.86 9.09 -9.40
CA ALA A 292 -6.94 8.88 -8.45
C ALA A 292 -6.59 7.72 -7.51
N THR A 293 -7.02 7.82 -6.25
CA THR A 293 -6.75 6.81 -5.24
C THR A 293 -8.02 6.07 -4.87
N VAL A 294 -7.98 4.74 -4.92
CA VAL A 294 -9.07 3.85 -4.53
C VAL A 294 -8.61 2.97 -3.37
N LEU A 295 -9.37 2.96 -2.28
CA LEU A 295 -9.11 2.11 -1.11
C LEU A 295 -10.05 0.90 -1.10
N GLN A 296 -9.47 -0.28 -1.01
CA GLN A 296 -10.19 -1.55 -0.85
C GLN A 296 -9.83 -2.22 0.47
N TYR A 297 -10.84 -2.38 1.31
CA TYR A 297 -10.74 -3.13 2.56
C TYR A 297 -11.07 -4.61 2.31
N PRO A 298 -10.51 -5.55 3.09
CA PRO A 298 -10.97 -6.92 3.09
C PRO A 298 -12.45 -6.98 3.46
N GLU A 299 -13.30 -7.54 2.59
CA GLU A 299 -14.70 -7.76 2.94
C GLU A 299 -14.83 -8.74 4.10
N ILE A 300 -15.53 -8.33 5.15
CA ILE A 300 -16.17 -9.28 6.07
C ILE A 300 -17.44 -9.75 5.36
N LYS A 301 -17.49 -11.01 4.93
CA LYS A 301 -18.75 -11.59 4.45
C LYS A 301 -19.74 -11.66 5.62
N THR A 302 -20.71 -10.74 5.66
CA THR A 302 -21.88 -10.88 6.54
C THR A 302 -22.90 -11.74 5.82
N THR A 303 -23.21 -12.90 6.39
CA THR A 303 -24.14 -13.87 5.80
C THR A 303 -25.55 -13.28 5.70
N LYS A 304 -25.96 -12.91 4.48
CA LYS A 304 -27.38 -12.88 4.08
C LYS A 304 -27.76 -14.07 3.17
N ASP A 305 -26.98 -15.15 3.18
CA ASP A 305 -27.35 -16.41 2.52
C ASP A 305 -27.72 -17.50 3.53
N LYS A 306 -29.03 -17.75 3.63
CA LYS A 306 -29.67 -18.73 4.53
C LYS A 306 -29.46 -20.21 4.13
N LYS A 307 -28.54 -20.56 3.22
CA LYS A 307 -28.48 -21.93 2.66
C LYS A 307 -27.10 -22.61 2.60
N SER A 308 -26.10 -22.12 3.31
CA SER A 308 -24.87 -22.91 3.50
C SER A 308 -24.40 -22.81 4.94
N LYS A 309 -24.67 -23.87 5.71
CA LYS A 309 -24.02 -24.15 6.99
C LYS A 309 -22.55 -24.50 6.71
N ASN A 310 -21.75 -23.49 6.38
CA ASN A 310 -20.30 -23.58 6.39
C ASN A 310 -19.81 -22.59 7.43
N ILE A 311 -19.15 -23.09 8.47
CA ILE A 311 -18.58 -22.36 9.61
C ILE A 311 -17.33 -21.59 9.14
N ARG A 312 -17.44 -20.87 8.02
CA ARG A 312 -16.36 -20.11 7.40
C ARG A 312 -16.83 -18.67 7.35
N TYR A 313 -16.06 -17.79 8.00
CA TYR A 313 -16.13 -16.32 7.98
C TYR A 313 -16.98 -15.63 9.06
N CYS A 314 -16.51 -15.70 10.32
CA CYS A 314 -16.61 -14.61 11.29
C CYS A 314 -15.49 -14.80 12.32
N VAL A 315 -14.30 -14.23 12.06
CA VAL A 315 -13.20 -14.26 13.04
C VAL A 315 -13.41 -13.08 14.00
N PRO A 316 -13.54 -13.32 15.32
CA PRO A 316 -13.72 -12.24 16.30
C PRO A 316 -12.53 -11.28 16.31
N PHE A 317 -12.76 -10.04 16.75
CA PHE A 317 -11.73 -8.99 16.74
C PHE A 317 -10.59 -9.41 17.67
N GLY A 318 -9.33 -9.24 17.27
CA GLY A 318 -8.20 -9.73 18.07
C GLY A 318 -7.73 -11.15 17.74
N TYR A 319 -8.44 -11.88 16.87
CA TYR A 319 -7.96 -13.15 16.30
C TYR A 319 -7.74 -13.06 14.81
N TRP A 320 -6.87 -13.93 14.29
CA TRP A 320 -6.62 -14.17 12.87
C TRP A 320 -6.63 -15.67 12.59
N LEU A 321 -6.78 -16.05 11.33
CA LEU A 321 -6.54 -17.44 10.92
C LEU A 321 -5.07 -17.58 10.48
N ASP A 322 -4.42 -18.63 10.95
CA ASP A 322 -3.09 -19.02 10.49
C ASP A 322 -3.14 -19.74 9.14
N ALA A 323 -1.99 -20.28 8.73
CA ALA A 323 -1.84 -20.97 7.45
C ALA A 323 -2.70 -22.25 7.32
N GLN A 324 -3.17 -22.81 8.43
CA GLN A 324 -3.99 -24.02 8.51
C GLN A 324 -5.47 -23.69 8.72
N GLU A 325 -5.86 -22.41 8.57
CA GLU A 325 -7.19 -21.91 8.91
C GLU A 325 -7.54 -22.06 10.40
N MET A 326 -6.54 -22.13 11.27
CA MET A 326 -6.71 -22.20 12.72
C MET A 326 -6.66 -20.80 13.34
N PRO A 327 -7.60 -20.44 14.23
CA PRO A 327 -7.55 -19.16 14.93
C PRO A 327 -6.31 -19.03 15.82
N ILE A 328 -5.54 -17.98 15.58
CA ILE A 328 -4.42 -17.51 16.39
C ILE A 328 -4.70 -16.10 16.90
N ILE A 329 -4.11 -15.75 18.04
CA ILE A 329 -4.19 -14.39 18.58
C ILE A 329 -3.44 -13.44 17.66
N HIS A 330 -4.07 -12.32 17.31
CA HIS A 330 -3.35 -11.24 16.64
C HIS A 330 -2.49 -10.47 17.65
N GLU A 331 -1.20 -10.34 17.35
CA GLU A 331 -0.21 -9.66 18.20
C GLU A 331 -0.63 -8.25 18.63
N GLN A 332 -1.22 -7.43 17.76
CA GLN A 332 -1.62 -6.05 18.13
C GLN A 332 -3.09 -5.93 18.54
N TYR A 333 -4.01 -6.57 17.80
CA TYR A 333 -5.46 -6.45 18.07
C TYR A 333 -5.89 -7.31 19.27
N GLY A 334 -5.17 -8.40 19.58
CA GLY A 334 -5.39 -9.19 20.78
C GLY A 334 -5.14 -8.37 22.05
N LEU A 335 -4.08 -7.56 22.06
CA LEU A 335 -3.79 -6.63 23.16
C LEU A 335 -4.87 -5.56 23.33
N ILE A 336 -5.46 -5.10 22.22
CA ILE A 336 -6.58 -4.14 22.28
C ILE A 336 -7.81 -4.78 22.92
N VAL A 337 -8.10 -6.06 22.65
CA VAL A 337 -9.20 -6.76 23.34
C VAL A 337 -8.95 -6.81 24.84
N GLN A 338 -7.74 -7.18 25.27
CA GLN A 338 -7.38 -7.19 26.69
C GLN A 338 -7.52 -5.81 27.34
N MET A 339 -7.02 -4.76 26.68
CA MET A 339 -7.17 -3.38 27.11
C MET A 339 -8.64 -2.99 27.25
N LEU A 340 -9.51 -3.34 26.29
CA LEU A 340 -10.94 -3.03 26.36
C LEU A 340 -11.62 -3.67 27.58
N PHE A 341 -11.32 -4.95 27.85
CA PHE A 341 -11.87 -5.64 29.03
C PHE A 341 -11.37 -5.02 30.33
N GLN A 342 -10.07 -4.75 30.44
CA GLN A 342 -9.45 -4.16 31.63
C GLN A 342 -9.97 -2.75 31.90
N SER A 343 -9.92 -1.87 30.90
CA SER A 343 -10.38 -0.49 31.02
C SER A 343 -11.88 -0.39 31.31
N TYR A 344 -12.69 -1.33 30.80
CA TYR A 344 -14.09 -1.41 31.21
C TYR A 344 -14.22 -1.94 32.64
N ALA A 345 -13.46 -2.93 33.08
CA ALA A 345 -13.50 -3.36 34.48
C ALA A 345 -13.13 -2.21 35.45
N GLU A 346 -12.20 -1.34 35.06
CA GLU A 346 -11.70 -0.20 35.84
C GLU A 346 -12.64 1.02 35.89
N GLY A 347 -13.68 1.07 35.05
CA GLY A 347 -14.68 2.14 35.14
C GLY A 347 -14.97 2.90 33.85
N MET A 348 -14.22 2.70 32.76
CA MET A 348 -14.51 3.43 31.52
C MET A 348 -15.88 3.09 30.95
N SER A 349 -16.55 4.07 30.34
CA SER A 349 -17.81 3.84 29.65
C SER A 349 -17.59 3.25 28.25
N LEU A 350 -18.58 2.52 27.73
CA LEU A 350 -18.52 1.97 26.36
C LEU A 350 -18.30 3.05 25.30
N THR A 351 -18.85 4.25 25.51
CA THR A 351 -18.68 5.39 24.61
C THR A 351 -17.27 5.97 24.71
N ALA A 352 -16.71 6.06 25.92
CA ALA A 352 -15.33 6.52 26.11
C ALA A 352 -14.32 5.57 25.43
N LEU A 353 -14.51 4.27 25.59
CA LEU A 353 -13.70 3.25 24.91
C LEU A 353 -13.81 3.36 23.38
N ALA A 354 -15.02 3.55 22.85
CA ALA A 354 -15.22 3.72 21.41
C ALA A 354 -14.50 4.98 20.88
N ASN A 355 -14.61 6.10 21.59
CA ASN A 355 -13.95 7.35 21.23
C ASN A 355 -12.42 7.23 21.31
N GLU A 356 -11.90 6.48 22.28
CA GLU A 356 -10.46 6.24 22.42
C GLU A 356 -9.91 5.45 21.23
N LEU A 357 -10.60 4.39 20.80
CA LEU A 357 -10.21 3.64 19.61
C LEU A 357 -10.27 4.49 18.33
N ILE A 358 -11.28 5.38 18.21
CA ILE A 358 -11.37 6.34 17.10
C ILE A 358 -10.20 7.32 17.13
N ARG A 359 -9.87 7.88 18.31
CA ARG A 359 -8.78 8.84 18.50
C ARG A 359 -7.42 8.24 18.12
N GLN A 360 -7.18 6.99 18.48
CA GLN A 360 -5.99 6.24 18.11
C GLN A 360 -5.99 5.73 16.65
N SER A 361 -7.04 6.04 15.88
CA SER A 361 -7.21 5.57 14.50
C SER A 361 -7.19 4.04 14.35
N ILE A 362 -7.63 3.32 15.39
CA ILE A 362 -7.68 1.86 15.39
C ILE A 362 -8.84 1.41 14.49
N PRO A 363 -8.59 0.59 13.46
CA PRO A 363 -9.66 0.09 12.59
C PRO A 363 -10.52 -0.94 13.32
N ASN A 364 -11.83 -0.87 13.11
CA ASN A 364 -12.78 -1.90 13.52
C ASN A 364 -12.66 -3.14 12.62
N GLN A 365 -13.44 -4.18 12.91
CA GLN A 365 -13.45 -5.41 12.10
C GLN A 365 -13.70 -5.16 10.59
N LYS A 366 -14.37 -4.05 10.22
CA LYS A 366 -14.69 -3.64 8.84
C LYS A 366 -13.60 -2.79 8.20
N GLY A 367 -12.45 -2.64 8.85
CA GLY A 367 -11.30 -1.86 8.37
C GLY A 367 -11.46 -0.34 8.52
N LYS A 368 -12.54 0.16 9.12
CA LYS A 368 -12.74 1.62 9.30
C LYS A 368 -12.47 2.02 10.76
N PRO A 369 -11.86 3.18 11.05
CA PRO A 369 -11.72 3.70 12.41
C PRO A 369 -13.06 4.29 12.90
N ALA A 370 -14.10 3.47 12.92
CA ALA A 370 -15.47 3.85 13.24
C ALA A 370 -16.00 2.90 14.32
N TRP A 371 -15.90 3.31 15.58
CA TRP A 371 -16.35 2.51 16.72
C TRP A 371 -17.63 3.09 17.31
N SER A 372 -18.59 2.22 17.59
CA SER A 372 -19.78 2.57 18.36
C SER A 372 -19.76 1.88 19.71
N HIS A 373 -20.47 2.43 20.70
CA HIS A 373 -20.64 1.79 22.00
C HIS A 373 -21.21 0.35 21.87
N SER A 374 -22.03 0.09 20.84
CA SER A 374 -22.54 -1.24 20.52
C SER A 374 -21.45 -2.19 20.01
N CYS A 375 -20.49 -1.71 19.23
CA CYS A 375 -19.34 -2.52 18.79
C CYS A 375 -18.49 -2.95 19.98
N ILE A 376 -18.23 -2.03 20.92
CA ILE A 376 -17.48 -2.34 22.16
C ILE A 376 -18.27 -3.34 23.00
N ARG A 377 -19.57 -3.12 23.20
CA ARG A 377 -20.44 -4.06 23.92
C ARG A 377 -20.36 -5.46 23.34
N ASN A 378 -20.46 -5.59 22.02
CA ASN A 378 -20.38 -6.90 21.34
C ASN A 378 -19.06 -7.61 21.55
N ILE A 379 -17.94 -6.88 21.71
CA ILE A 379 -16.65 -7.47 22.08
C ILE A 379 -16.70 -7.96 23.53
N LEU A 380 -17.14 -7.10 24.46
CA LEU A 380 -17.16 -7.39 25.89
C LEU A 380 -18.12 -8.52 26.28
N THR A 381 -19.18 -8.77 25.50
CA THR A 381 -20.15 -9.84 25.75
C THR A 381 -19.81 -11.15 25.04
N ASN A 382 -18.76 -11.20 24.22
CA ASN A 382 -18.49 -12.39 23.41
C ASN A 382 -17.67 -13.43 24.19
N PRO A 383 -18.23 -14.61 24.51
CA PRO A 383 -17.54 -15.62 25.31
C PRO A 383 -16.34 -16.25 24.60
N VAL A 384 -16.18 -16.06 23.28
CA VAL A 384 -15.02 -16.59 22.53
C VAL A 384 -13.66 -16.08 23.05
N TYR A 385 -13.65 -14.97 23.78
CA TYR A 385 -12.44 -14.41 24.37
C TYR A 385 -11.96 -15.15 25.62
N LEU A 386 -12.81 -15.98 26.24
CA LEU A 386 -12.43 -16.94 27.28
C LEU A 386 -11.63 -18.13 26.73
N GLY A 387 -11.62 -18.28 25.41
CA GLY A 387 -11.05 -19.42 24.71
C GLY A 387 -12.00 -20.61 24.62
N ASP A 388 -11.84 -21.41 23.57
CA ASP A 388 -12.52 -22.68 23.38
C ASP A 388 -11.61 -23.65 22.61
N LYS A 389 -12.14 -24.78 22.11
CA LYS A 389 -11.36 -25.75 21.33
C LYS A 389 -10.74 -25.18 20.04
N LYS A 390 -11.20 -24.01 19.57
CA LYS A 390 -10.82 -23.38 18.31
C LYS A 390 -10.08 -22.05 18.51
N PHE A 391 -10.43 -21.27 19.53
CA PHE A 391 -9.87 -19.95 19.81
C PHE A 391 -9.01 -19.98 21.07
N PRO A 392 -7.74 -19.55 21.02
CA PRO A 392 -6.93 -19.36 22.22
C PRO A 392 -7.56 -18.31 23.13
N ALA A 393 -7.44 -18.43 24.45
CA ALA A 393 -8.00 -17.44 25.38
C ALA A 393 -7.25 -16.10 25.29
N LEU A 394 -8.01 -15.00 25.20
CA LEU A 394 -7.49 -13.63 25.28
C LEU A 394 -7.75 -12.98 26.65
N VAL A 395 -8.78 -13.43 27.37
CA VAL A 395 -9.28 -12.85 28.61
C VAL A 395 -9.49 -13.96 29.64
N THR A 396 -9.21 -13.68 30.92
CA THR A 396 -9.43 -14.65 32.00
C THR A 396 -10.90 -14.75 32.40
N GLN A 397 -11.28 -15.88 33.01
CA GLN A 397 -12.66 -16.10 33.46
C GLN A 397 -13.10 -15.04 34.47
N GLU A 398 -12.20 -14.64 35.37
CA GLU A 398 -12.45 -13.65 36.41
C GLU A 398 -12.75 -12.28 35.80
N LEU A 399 -11.92 -11.84 34.85
CA LEU A 399 -12.09 -10.55 34.20
C LEU A 399 -13.38 -10.50 33.37
N PHE A 400 -13.70 -11.60 32.67
CA PHE A 400 -14.92 -11.68 31.88
C PHE A 400 -16.18 -11.59 32.76
N VAL A 401 -16.21 -12.32 33.88
CA VAL A 401 -17.33 -12.28 34.84
C VAL A 401 -17.48 -10.90 35.45
N GLN A 402 -16.38 -10.27 35.87
CA GLN A 402 -16.40 -8.89 36.38
C GLN A 402 -17.02 -7.91 35.38
N VAL A 403 -16.64 -8.03 34.10
CA VAL A 403 -17.19 -7.22 33.01
C VAL A 403 -18.68 -7.50 32.79
N GLN A 404 -19.14 -8.76 32.86
CA GLN A 404 -20.57 -9.09 32.72
C GLN A 404 -21.39 -8.50 33.88
N SER A 405 -20.95 -8.66 35.13
CA SER A 405 -21.64 -8.09 36.29
C SER A 405 -21.78 -6.57 36.16
N ARG A 406 -20.72 -5.88 35.72
CA ARG A 406 -20.76 -4.43 35.49
C ARG A 406 -21.73 -4.03 34.37
N LEU A 407 -21.78 -4.82 33.28
CA LEU A 407 -22.73 -4.59 32.19
C LEU A 407 -24.19 -4.72 32.69
N GLU A 408 -24.47 -5.74 33.50
CA GLU A 408 -25.78 -5.97 34.10
C GLU A 408 -26.19 -4.84 35.07
N GLU A 409 -25.27 -4.41 35.94
CA GLU A 409 -25.49 -3.27 36.84
C GLU A 409 -25.78 -1.99 36.07
N THR A 410 -25.03 -1.71 34.99
CA THR A 410 -25.25 -0.54 34.14
C THR A 410 -26.65 -0.57 33.51
N VAL A 411 -27.11 -1.74 33.08
CA VAL A 411 -28.46 -1.92 32.53
C VAL A 411 -29.53 -1.74 33.61
N ARG A 412 -29.33 -2.30 34.81
CA ARG A 412 -30.23 -2.16 35.96
C ARG A 412 -30.39 -0.70 36.37
N MET A 413 -29.28 0.02 36.57
CA MET A 413 -29.29 1.46 36.91
C MET A 413 -30.01 2.30 35.85
N LYS A 414 -29.82 1.98 34.57
CA LYS A 414 -30.52 2.68 33.48
C LYS A 414 -32.03 2.46 33.53
N ARG A 415 -32.49 1.23 33.78
CA ARG A 415 -33.92 0.92 33.95
C ARG A 415 -34.51 1.67 35.14
N GLU A 416 -33.83 1.62 36.29
CA GLU A 416 -34.26 2.33 37.50
C GLU A 416 -34.34 3.85 37.30
N SER A 417 -33.36 4.44 36.60
CA SER A 417 -33.38 5.87 36.27
C SER A 417 -34.56 6.23 35.36
N GLN A 418 -34.86 5.40 34.36
CA GLN A 418 -36.00 5.60 33.46
C GLN A 418 -37.33 5.50 34.20
N THR A 419 -37.48 4.52 35.10
CA THR A 419 -38.67 4.36 35.94
C THR A 419 -38.85 5.55 36.89
N ARG A 420 -37.77 6.05 37.51
CA ARG A 420 -37.81 7.25 38.35
C ARG A 420 -38.20 8.50 37.55
N GLU A 421 -37.71 8.63 36.31
CA GLU A 421 -38.05 9.75 35.44
C GLU A 421 -39.51 9.70 34.96
N LEU A 422 -40.02 8.51 34.63
CA LEU A 422 -41.43 8.28 34.31
C LEU A 422 -42.34 8.61 35.50
N ALA A 423 -42.02 8.11 36.69
CA ALA A 423 -42.76 8.41 37.92
C ALA A 423 -42.74 9.92 38.26
N ARG A 424 -41.62 10.60 38.01
CA ARG A 424 -41.52 12.07 38.15
C ARG A 424 -42.42 12.82 37.17
N LYS A 425 -42.53 12.35 35.92
CA LYS A 425 -43.42 12.95 34.90
C LYS A 425 -44.90 12.71 35.23
N GLU A 426 -45.27 11.52 35.70
CA GLU A 426 -46.63 11.21 36.13
C GLU A 426 -47.07 12.01 37.36
N GLY A 427 -46.18 12.19 38.35
CA GLY A 427 -46.44 13.03 39.53
C GLY A 427 -46.59 14.52 39.22
N LEU A 428 -46.01 15.01 38.11
CA LEU A 428 -46.20 16.37 37.61
C LEU A 428 -47.56 16.53 36.88
N HIS A 429 -48.01 15.50 36.17
CA HIS A 429 -49.32 15.49 35.49
C HIS A 429 -50.50 15.41 36.48
N ALA A 430 -50.35 14.73 37.62
CA ALA A 430 -51.41 14.61 38.63
C ALA A 430 -51.72 15.91 39.41
N LYS A 431 -50.86 16.94 39.34
CA LYS A 431 -51.06 18.24 40.02
C LYS A 431 -51.73 19.31 39.13
N GLY A 432 -52.19 18.94 37.94
CA GLY A 432 -52.66 19.85 36.88
C GLY A 432 -54.15 19.80 36.52
N GLY A 433 -55.05 19.51 37.46
CA GLY A 433 -56.50 19.70 37.29
C GLY A 433 -57.08 20.32 38.56
N THR A 434 -57.98 21.30 38.58
CA THR A 434 -58.95 21.79 37.59
C THR A 434 -59.32 23.25 37.94
N ASN A 435 -59.33 24.18 36.99
CA ASN A 435 -60.13 25.40 37.09
C ASN A 435 -61.00 25.51 35.82
N ARG A 436 -62.22 25.00 35.91
CA ARG A 436 -63.32 25.38 35.01
C ARG A 436 -64.48 25.82 35.89
N GLY A 437 -64.74 27.12 35.90
CA GLY A 437 -65.89 27.69 36.57
C GLY A 437 -66.10 29.13 36.11
N GLY A 438 -67.12 29.33 35.27
CA GLY A 438 -67.78 30.62 35.08
C GLY A 438 -67.48 31.33 33.76
N HIS A 439 -68.34 31.13 32.75
CA HIS A 439 -68.68 32.20 31.83
C HIS A 439 -70.19 32.48 31.99
N PRO A 440 -70.60 33.70 32.37
CA PRO A 440 -72.00 33.99 32.68
C PRO A 440 -72.78 34.31 31.40
N GLY A 441 -74.03 33.83 31.33
CA GLY A 441 -75.01 34.22 30.34
C GLY A 441 -75.88 35.36 30.86
N HIS A 442 -76.10 36.37 30.02
CA HIS A 442 -77.13 37.42 30.14
C HIS A 442 -77.14 38.13 28.75
N LEU A 443 -78.25 38.46 28.07
CA LEU A 443 -79.60 38.86 28.46
C LEU A 443 -80.57 38.62 27.27
N GLU A 444 -81.83 38.33 27.59
CA GLU A 444 -83.04 38.56 26.76
C GLU A 444 -83.39 40.08 26.74
N PRO A 445 -84.62 40.58 26.48
CA PRO A 445 -85.83 40.03 25.84
C PRO A 445 -86.51 41.00 24.85
N GLY A 446 -87.64 40.59 24.28
CA GLY A 446 -88.72 41.50 23.88
C GLY A 446 -89.68 41.69 25.06
N GLY A 447 -90.04 42.94 25.36
CA GLY A 447 -90.98 43.33 26.40
C GLY A 447 -90.55 44.60 27.11
#